data_AF-A0A354PF20-F1
#
_entry.id   AF-A0A354PF20-F1
#
_cell.length_a   1.000
_cell.length_b   1.000
_cell.length_c   1.000
_cell.angle_alpha   90.00
_cell.angle_beta   90.00
_cell.angle_gamma   90.00
#
_symmetry.space_group_name_H-M   'P 1'
#
loop_
_entity.id
_entity.type
_entity.pdbx_description
1 polymer ?
#
loop_
_entity_poly.entity_id
_entity_poly.type
_entity_poly.pdbx_seq_one_letter_code
_entity_poly.pdbx_strand_id
1 'polypeptide(L)' 'MAIATNTRSIRRVIVIGAGPAGAAAAMRLHDQGRSVLWVDRSDFP' A
#
# COMPACT_ATOMS: atom_id res chain seq x y z
N MET A 1 -34.41 -9.35 -8.28
CA MET A 1 -33.06 -9.94 -8.29
C MET A 1 -32.10 -8.89 -7.74
N ALA A 2 -31.70 -9.00 -6.46
CA ALA A 2 -30.82 -8.03 -5.82
C ALA A 2 -29.36 -8.43 -6.04
N ILE A 3 -28.55 -7.53 -6.62
CA ILE A 3 -27.12 -7.74 -6.82
C ILE A 3 -26.43 -7.28 -5.53
N ALA A 4 -25.93 -8.20 -4.73
CA ALA A 4 -25.14 -7.85 -3.55
C ALA A 4 -23.85 -7.16 -4.01
N THR A 5 -23.79 -5.84 -3.88
CA THR A 5 -22.59 -5.06 -4.17
C THR A 5 -21.61 -5.29 -3.02
N ASN A 6 -20.76 -6.31 -3.15
CA ASN A 6 -19.70 -6.57 -2.19
C ASN A 6 -18.69 -5.41 -2.26
N THR A 7 -18.87 -4.41 -1.42
CA THR A 7 -18.00 -3.24 -1.34
C THR A 7 -16.63 -3.69 -0.85
N ARG A 8 -15.71 -4.02 -1.77
CA ARG A 8 -14.31 -4.30 -1.42
C ARG A 8 -13.71 -3.04 -0.80
N SER A 9 -13.59 -3.02 0.53
CA SER A 9 -12.91 -1.92 1.22
C SER A 9 -11.44 -1.94 0.83
N ILE A 10 -10.99 -0.91 0.10
CA ILE A 10 -9.56 -0.76 -0.21
C ILE A 10 -8.83 -0.51 1.11
N ARG A 11 -7.95 -1.43 1.49
CA ARG A 11 -7.09 -1.25 2.68
C ARG A 11 -5.97 -0.29 2.33
N ARG A 12 -5.87 0.80 3.11
CA ARG A 12 -4.78 1.78 3.03
C ARG A 12 -3.64 1.35 3.95
N VAL A 13 -2.41 1.36 3.43
CA VAL A 13 -1.21 0.93 4.15
C VAL A 13 -0.11 1.97 3.98
N ILE A 14 0.62 2.25 5.05
CA ILE A 14 1.82 3.09 5.01
C ILE A 14 3.03 2.19 5.23
N VAL A 15 4.04 2.31 4.37
CA VAL A 15 5.33 1.63 4.48
C VAL A 15 6.40 2.68 4.76
N ILE A 16 7.16 2.51 5.85
CA ILE A 16 8.23 3.42 6.26
C ILE A 16 9.58 2.74 6.00
N GLY A 17 10.48 3.43 5.28
CA GLY A 17 11.79 2.95 4.87
C GLY A 17 11.82 2.51 3.41
N ALA A 18 12.73 3.06 2.59
CA ALA A 18 12.93 2.68 1.18
C ALA A 18 14.17 1.79 0.95
N GLY A 19 14.66 1.15 2.00
CA GLY A 19 15.57 0.02 1.85
C GLY A 19 14.90 -1.18 1.14
N PRO A 20 15.67 -2.24 0.83
CA PRO A 20 15.18 -3.41 0.08
C PRO A 20 13.93 -4.05 0.68
N ALA A 21 13.86 -4.14 2.01
CA ALA A 21 12.71 -4.70 2.72
C ALA A 21 11.44 -3.85 2.54
N GLY A 22 11.58 -2.52 2.59
CA GLY A 22 10.45 -1.60 2.42
C GLY A 22 9.93 -1.59 0.99
N ALA A 23 10.83 -1.59 0.00
CA ALA A 23 10.47 -1.73 -1.41
C ALA A 23 9.69 -3.04 -1.66
N ALA A 24 10.23 -4.17 -1.19
CA ALA A 24 9.57 -5.48 -1.35
C ALA A 24 8.19 -5.53 -0.68
N ALA A 25 8.06 -4.95 0.52
CA ALA A 25 6.79 -4.86 1.23
C ALA A 25 5.78 -4.01 0.45
N ALA A 26 6.16 -2.81 0.01
CA ALA A 26 5.30 -1.89 -0.73
C ALA A 26 4.78 -2.53 -2.03
N MET A 27 5.67 -3.15 -2.82
CA MET A 27 5.31 -3.85 -4.05
C MET A 27 4.34 -5.00 -3.79
N ARG A 28 4.64 -5.86 -2.81
CA ARG A 28 3.78 -7.01 -2.50
C ARG A 28 2.38 -6.58 -2.05
N LEU A 29 2.28 -5.49 -1.29
CA LEU A 29 1.01 -4.92 -0.85
C LEU A 29 0.22 -4.31 -2.01
N HIS A 30 0.90 -3.64 -2.94
CA HIS A 30 0.31 -3.10 -4.15
C HIS A 30 -0.28 -4.21 -5.03
N ASP A 31 0.47 -5.30 -5.26
CA ASP A 31 0.01 -6.47 -6.03
C ASP A 31 -1.23 -7.14 -5.42
N GLN A 32 -1.48 -6.95 -4.12
CA GLN A 32 -2.68 -7.43 -3.42
C GLN A 32 -3.88 -6.48 -3.55
N GLY A 33 -3.77 -5.40 -4.35
CA GLY A 33 -4.82 -4.42 -4.55
C GLY A 33 -5.00 -3.45 -3.37
N ARG A 34 -3.96 -3.26 -2.56
CA ARG A 34 -3.98 -2.28 -1.45
C ARG A 34 -3.54 -0.91 -1.96
N SER A 35 -4.06 0.14 -1.34
CA SER A 35 -3.55 1.50 -1.55
C SER A 35 -2.35 1.70 -0.63
N VAL A 36 -1.18 1.96 -1.19
CA VAL A 36 0.09 2.02 -0.46
C VAL A 36 0.67 3.42 -0.56
N LEU A 37 1.00 4.00 0.60
CA LEU A 37 1.87 5.17 0.71
C LEU A 37 3.23 4.68 1.20
N TRP A 38 4.25 4.81 0.35
CA TRP A 38 5.62 4.43 0.69
C TRP A 38 6.43 5.70 0.96
N VAL A 39 7.00 5.78 2.16
CA VAL A 39 7.73 6.95 2.64
C VAL A 39 9.12 6.51 3.06
N ASP A 40 10.11 7.31 2.70
CA ASP A 40 11.46 7.19 3.22
C ASP A 40 11.94 8.54 3.73
N ARG A 41 13.00 8.50 4.54
CA ARG A 41 13.69 9.72 4.91
C ARG A 41 14.25 10.36 3.64
N SER A 42 13.79 11.57 3.35
CA SER A 42 14.54 12.49 2.51
C SER A 42 15.21 13.49 3.44
N ASP A 43 16.51 13.71 3.27
CA ASP A 43 17.17 14.87 3.86
C ASP A 43 16.72 16.08 3.05
N PHE A 44 15.56 16.64 3.41
CA PHE A 44 15.14 17.96 2.94
C PHE A 44 15.98 19.01 3.69
N PRO A 45 16.58 20.00 2.99
CA PRO A 45 17.43 21.01 3.63
C PRO A 45 16.73 21.82 4.71
#